data_AF-A0A0N0NK82-F1
#
_entry.id   AF-A0A0N0NK82-F1
#
_cell.length_a   1.000
_cell.length_b   1.000
_cell.length_c   1.000
_cell.angle_alpha   90.00
_cell.angle_beta   90.00
_cell.angle_gamma   90.00
#
_symmetry.space_group_name_H-M   'P 1'
#
loop_
_entity.id
_entity.type
_entity.pdbx_description
1 polymer ?
#
loop_
_entity_poly.entity_id
_entity_poly.type
_entity_poly.pdbx_seq_one_letter_code
_entity_poly.pdbx_strand_id
1 'polypeptide(L)'
;MANLDLAGVIGTWVAAGLAVIALVGIVGPLLVYRASRKERHRAITEVGRNNNSYISPGIPLWPGVRFWQQVRVPRLDKPKAFEDEEWKLFDPSRAHLSNPGPAPSWVQLGASLQAYGVKYTADGNLFVNGGRAYLPVHQFYLHLLCIVGRFSRTKAPRAARVPGMDEVPIILSQQFHTGKNRRIVTADGSLLTSDEAFYRGITAREAKLYGHCGTLQVRPDSLTSTAEGSPYQDARLLSFSTTTLWPEKGQHKDRLSLVTLALLSCGFLPCVGDTYICLIDQPDDDSDVDDESSHPSDRARITYNYEPGLLRRGRRSRRKREAQWRAMELREGRLDIGSLHHLLKDEQLESLAFRTVPSSRSLVAEIEKFAGATFVPPLENWIRARGIDRGEVYVRRSDAQKLARALLMLDWHPQGYVLAGARDDQQMATALLTMAAPSAPPFMLRVREAAADFGWAASERSGFVKAIGEVLKRPESSKALFELDNLLLRLQHENTLVNQMVGVLTITNQEFHSLLYRSTHHLAMSLQSQTEIDTTSGRLKIKGAFNVLQTFEVDMDIFPTSPATMGSQVLNVRHATILVAALIACLRSVMLQTCIEPDAIRELFHEEDEVFLVQ
;
A
#
# COMPACT_ATOMS: atom_id res chain seq x y z
N MET A 1 52.34 -8.90 80.80
CA MET A 1 50.99 -8.97 80.21
C MET A 1 50.86 -8.26 78.85
N ALA A 2 51.95 -7.86 78.17
CA ALA A 2 51.90 -7.16 76.88
C ALA A 2 51.94 -8.06 75.63
N ASN A 3 52.25 -9.37 75.76
CA ASN A 3 52.39 -10.29 74.61
C ASN A 3 51.07 -10.97 74.19
N LEU A 4 50.03 -10.92 75.01
CA LEU A 4 48.70 -11.47 74.67
C LEU A 4 47.92 -10.55 73.72
N ASP A 5 48.18 -9.24 73.78
CA ASP A 5 47.50 -8.24 72.96
C ASP A 5 47.96 -8.28 71.49
N LEU A 6 49.26 -8.53 71.28
CA LEU A 6 49.85 -8.62 69.94
C LEU A 6 49.34 -9.86 69.17
N ALA A 7 49.19 -10.99 69.85
CA ALA A 7 48.68 -12.22 69.24
C ALA A 7 47.21 -12.09 68.81
N GLY A 8 46.39 -11.39 69.61
CA GLY A 8 45.00 -11.10 69.26
C GLY A 8 44.87 -10.17 68.04
N VAL A 9 45.71 -9.15 67.95
CA VAL A 9 45.75 -8.23 66.80
C VAL A 9 46.17 -8.97 65.52
N ILE A 10 47.23 -9.79 65.59
CA ILE A 10 47.68 -10.59 64.44
C ILE A 10 46.59 -11.58 64.00
N GLY A 11 45.95 -12.28 64.94
CA GLY A 11 44.86 -13.21 64.64
C GLY A 11 43.66 -12.54 63.96
N THR A 12 43.32 -11.32 64.38
CA THR A 12 42.20 -10.55 63.81
C THR A 12 42.49 -10.11 62.37
N TRP A 13 43.71 -9.64 62.08
CA TRP A 13 44.10 -9.26 60.71
C TRP A 13 44.22 -10.46 59.77
N VAL A 14 44.69 -11.61 60.24
CA VAL A 14 44.71 -12.86 59.46
C VAL A 14 43.28 -13.31 59.15
N ALA A 15 42.37 -13.29 60.14
CA ALA A 15 40.97 -13.61 59.93
C ALA A 15 40.29 -12.64 58.95
N ALA A 16 40.56 -11.34 59.06
CA ALA A 16 40.07 -10.32 58.13
C ALA A 16 40.61 -10.55 56.70
N GLY A 17 41.90 -10.88 56.56
CA GLY A 17 42.51 -11.22 55.27
C GLY A 17 41.87 -12.45 54.62
N LEU A 18 41.69 -13.53 55.39
CA LEU A 18 41.01 -14.75 54.92
C LEU A 18 39.54 -14.48 54.56
N ALA A 19 38.84 -13.63 55.32
CA ALA A 19 37.47 -13.24 55.02
C ALA A 19 37.37 -12.46 53.69
N VAL A 20 38.30 -11.53 53.43
CA VAL A 20 38.37 -10.80 52.14
C VAL A 20 38.67 -11.76 50.99
N ILE A 21 39.61 -12.69 51.18
CA ILE A 21 39.94 -13.71 50.16
C ILE A 21 38.74 -14.61 49.89
N ALA A 22 38.01 -15.06 50.91
CA ALA A 22 36.81 -15.87 50.73
C ALA A 22 35.69 -15.08 50.04
N LEU A 23 35.53 -13.80 50.37
CA LEU A 23 34.51 -12.94 49.78
C LEU A 23 34.79 -12.66 48.30
N VAL A 24 36.02 -12.32 47.95
CA VAL A 24 36.42 -12.03 46.56
C VAL A 24 36.63 -13.30 45.74
N GLY A 25 37.18 -14.36 46.34
CA GLY A 25 37.57 -15.60 45.66
C GLY A 25 36.48 -16.66 45.56
N ILE A 26 35.51 -16.68 46.48
CA ILE A 26 34.44 -17.70 46.50
C ILE A 26 33.07 -17.03 46.33
N VAL A 27 32.72 -16.07 47.19
CA VAL A 27 31.37 -15.48 47.19
C VAL A 27 31.12 -14.65 45.93
N GLY A 28 32.09 -13.83 45.51
CA GLY A 28 32.03 -13.04 44.27
C GLY A 28 31.72 -13.90 43.05
N PRO A 29 32.57 -14.91 42.71
CA PRO A 29 32.33 -15.82 41.60
C PRO A 29 31.01 -16.59 41.71
N LEU A 30 30.59 -17.00 42.92
CA LEU A 30 29.31 -17.70 43.11
C LEU A 30 28.10 -16.79 42.82
N LEU A 31 28.13 -15.52 43.26
CA LEU A 31 27.09 -14.54 42.97
C LEU A 31 27.06 -14.19 41.49
N VAL A 32 28.23 -14.03 40.87
CA VAL A 32 28.42 -13.83 39.43
C VAL A 32 27.84 -15.01 38.65
N TYR A 33 28.09 -16.25 39.06
CA TYR A 33 27.55 -17.46 38.46
C TYR A 33 26.02 -17.57 38.62
N ARG A 34 25.48 -17.22 39.80
CA ARG A 34 24.03 -17.17 40.01
C ARG A 34 23.38 -16.07 39.17
N ALA A 35 24.03 -14.91 39.05
CA ALA A 35 23.55 -13.80 38.22
C ALA A 35 23.59 -14.16 36.72
N SER A 36 24.61 -14.88 36.26
CA SER A 36 24.70 -15.34 34.87
C SER A 36 23.66 -16.42 34.53
N ARG A 37 23.14 -17.15 35.53
CA ARG A 37 22.03 -18.10 35.36
C ARG A 37 20.64 -17.46 35.32
N LYS A 38 20.52 -16.15 35.57
CA LYS A 38 19.23 -15.46 35.41
C LYS A 38 18.80 -15.51 33.94
N GLU A 39 17.52 -15.77 33.71
CA GLU A 39 16.93 -15.92 32.37
C GLU A 39 17.27 -14.74 31.45
N ARG A 40 17.28 -13.52 32.00
CA ARG A 40 17.69 -12.31 31.28
C ARG A 40 19.08 -12.40 30.67
N HIS A 41 20.06 -12.94 31.41
CA HIS A 41 21.42 -13.03 30.89
C HIS A 41 21.55 -14.09 29.79
N ARG A 42 20.85 -15.23 29.95
CA ARG A 42 20.78 -16.28 28.94
C ARG A 42 20.16 -15.77 27.64
N ALA A 43 19.02 -15.09 27.74
CA ALA A 43 18.32 -14.53 26.59
C ALA A 43 19.18 -13.52 25.81
N ILE A 44 19.82 -12.59 26.51
CA ILE A 44 20.71 -11.57 25.90
C ILE A 44 21.92 -12.25 25.23
N THR A 45 22.49 -13.28 25.84
CA THR A 45 23.63 -14.01 25.29
C THR A 45 23.24 -14.79 24.03
N GLU A 46 22.02 -15.33 23.98
CA GLU A 46 21.50 -16.12 22.86
C GLU A 46 21.22 -15.28 21.60
N VAL A 47 21.00 -13.97 21.71
CA VAL A 47 20.92 -13.04 20.54
C VAL A 47 22.21 -13.11 19.71
N GLY A 48 23.34 -13.39 20.36
CA GLY A 48 24.63 -13.53 19.70
C GLY A 48 25.29 -12.20 19.32
N ARG A 49 26.38 -12.31 18.54
CA ARG A 49 27.20 -11.15 18.13
C ARG A 49 26.61 -10.36 16.96
N ASN A 50 25.76 -10.99 16.16
CA ASN A 50 25.14 -10.39 14.97
C ASN A 50 23.84 -9.66 15.38
N ASN A 51 23.98 -8.64 16.21
CA ASN A 51 22.85 -7.93 16.84
C ASN A 51 22.76 -6.45 16.42
N ASN A 52 23.40 -6.05 15.31
CA ASN A 52 23.40 -4.66 14.81
C ASN A 52 23.85 -3.61 15.84
N SER A 53 24.74 -4.00 16.77
CA SER A 53 25.19 -3.18 17.91
C SER A 53 24.10 -2.84 18.93
N TYR A 54 22.94 -3.50 18.90
CA TYR A 54 21.89 -3.32 19.91
C TYR A 54 22.28 -3.90 21.26
N ILE A 55 23.22 -4.84 21.32
CA ILE A 55 23.74 -5.35 22.59
C ILE A 55 25.25 -5.18 22.56
N SER A 56 25.78 -4.44 23.54
CA SER A 56 27.22 -4.23 23.64
C SER A 56 27.95 -5.57 23.78
N PRO A 57 29.17 -5.70 23.23
CA PRO A 57 29.89 -6.97 23.26
C PRO A 57 30.15 -7.47 24.70
N GLY A 58 30.15 -6.59 25.69
CA GLY A 58 30.46 -6.90 27.09
C GLY A 58 31.90 -7.37 27.28
N ILE A 59 32.27 -7.62 28.53
CA ILE A 59 33.58 -8.17 28.89
C ILE A 59 33.43 -9.70 29.03
N PRO A 60 34.17 -10.50 28.23
CA PRO A 60 34.15 -11.95 28.37
C PRO A 60 34.87 -12.34 29.65
N LEU A 61 34.18 -13.00 30.58
CA LEU A 61 34.82 -13.57 31.78
C LEU A 61 35.06 -15.08 31.62
N TRP A 62 34.11 -15.82 31.01
CA TRP A 62 34.17 -17.27 30.80
C TRP A 62 33.58 -17.63 29.41
N PRO A 63 33.90 -18.80 28.82
CA PRO A 63 33.22 -19.27 27.62
C PRO A 63 31.70 -19.26 27.78
N GLY A 64 31.02 -18.44 26.99
CA GLY A 64 29.55 -18.30 27.04
C GLY A 64 29.00 -17.30 28.07
N VAL A 65 29.82 -16.62 28.88
CA VAL A 65 29.37 -15.62 29.87
C VAL A 65 30.04 -14.27 29.65
N ARG A 66 29.23 -13.20 29.51
CA ARG A 66 29.70 -11.84 29.22
C ARG A 66 29.10 -10.84 30.20
N PHE A 67 29.93 -10.06 30.88
CA PHE A 67 29.46 -9.05 31.83
C PHE A 67 29.34 -7.67 31.20
N TRP A 68 28.55 -6.82 31.85
CA TRP A 68 28.33 -5.42 31.46
C TRP A 68 27.86 -5.25 30.00
N GLN A 69 27.08 -6.21 29.51
CA GLN A 69 26.33 -6.04 28.28
C GLN A 69 25.26 -4.98 28.50
N GLN A 70 25.35 -3.90 27.72
CA GLN A 70 24.34 -2.85 27.68
C GLN A 70 23.39 -3.17 26.54
N VAL A 71 22.10 -3.26 26.87
CA VAL A 71 21.02 -3.39 25.90
C VAL A 71 20.65 -1.99 25.44
N ARG A 72 20.73 -1.77 24.13
CA ARG A 72 20.46 -0.51 23.41
C ARG A 72 19.51 -0.80 22.25
N VAL A 73 18.32 -1.31 22.56
CA VAL A 73 17.34 -1.68 21.53
C VAL A 73 16.49 -0.48 21.13
N PRO A 74 15.98 -0.45 19.89
CA PRO A 74 15.07 0.60 19.46
C PRO A 74 13.83 0.63 20.36
N ARG A 75 13.47 1.83 20.80
CA ARG A 75 12.21 2.05 21.50
C ARG A 75 11.04 2.11 20.50
N LEU A 76 10.38 0.96 20.30
CA LEU A 76 9.27 0.81 19.36
C LEU A 76 7.91 0.58 20.05
N ASP A 77 7.85 0.63 21.39
CA ASP A 77 6.64 0.45 22.19
C ASP A 77 5.62 1.58 21.98
N LYS A 78 6.05 2.75 21.50
CA LYS A 78 5.21 3.93 21.32
C LYS A 78 5.28 4.45 19.88
N PRO A 79 4.16 4.91 19.33
CA PRO A 79 4.16 5.55 18.01
C PRO A 79 4.94 6.87 18.08
N LYS A 80 5.62 7.20 16.99
CA LYS A 80 6.30 8.49 16.82
C LYS A 80 5.81 9.20 15.57
N ALA A 81 6.01 10.51 15.51
CA ALA A 81 5.94 11.22 14.23
C ALA A 81 7.22 10.92 13.43
N PHE A 82 7.08 10.65 12.14
CA PHE A 82 8.21 10.44 11.23
C PHE A 82 8.56 11.71 10.49
N GLU A 83 9.83 11.87 10.15
CA GLU A 83 10.28 12.92 9.23
C GLU A 83 10.03 12.48 7.78
N ASP A 84 9.80 13.41 6.87
CA ASP A 84 9.47 13.10 5.46
C ASP A 84 10.55 12.28 4.73
N GLU A 85 11.82 12.39 5.12
CA GLU A 85 12.90 11.62 4.48
C GLU A 85 13.03 10.19 5.03
N GLU A 86 12.40 9.88 6.15
CA GLU A 86 12.27 8.51 6.64
C GLU A 86 11.35 7.72 5.70
N TRP A 87 11.62 6.43 5.52
CA TRP A 87 10.83 5.51 4.68
C TRP A 87 10.88 5.72 3.16
N LYS A 88 11.42 6.83 2.65
CA LYS A 88 11.49 7.10 1.20
C LYS A 88 12.46 6.23 0.42
N LEU A 89 13.57 5.80 1.04
CA LEU A 89 14.60 5.01 0.38
C LEU A 89 15.14 3.96 1.36
N PHE A 90 15.10 2.70 0.96
CA PHE A 90 15.77 1.64 1.70
C PHE A 90 17.24 1.57 1.27
N ASP A 91 18.13 1.89 2.20
CA ASP A 91 19.56 1.90 1.98
C ASP A 91 20.26 0.89 2.92
N PRO A 92 20.75 -0.25 2.39
CA PRO A 92 21.47 -1.25 3.16
C PRO A 92 22.61 -0.69 3.99
N SER A 93 23.30 0.32 3.48
CA SER A 93 24.54 0.83 4.07
C SER A 93 24.30 1.55 5.40
N ARG A 94 23.05 1.96 5.68
CA ARG A 94 22.65 2.58 6.95
C ARG A 94 22.54 1.57 8.09
N ALA A 95 22.38 0.29 7.76
CA ALA A 95 22.31 -0.77 8.75
C ALA A 95 23.69 -1.38 8.99
N HIS A 96 24.05 -1.60 10.25
CA HIS A 96 25.33 -2.18 10.66
C HIS A 96 25.36 -3.72 10.63
N LEU A 97 24.45 -4.38 9.90
CA LEU A 97 24.49 -5.83 9.74
C LEU A 97 25.59 -6.23 8.77
N SER A 98 26.78 -6.49 9.32
CA SER A 98 27.95 -6.94 8.58
C SER A 98 27.80 -8.37 8.01
N ASN A 99 26.81 -9.15 8.47
CA ASN A 99 26.59 -10.51 7.98
C ASN A 99 25.13 -10.98 8.22
N PRO A 100 24.41 -11.52 7.22
CA PRO A 100 23.05 -12.04 7.35
C PRO A 100 23.02 -13.43 8.01
N GLY A 101 23.74 -13.60 9.11
CA GLY A 101 23.58 -14.80 9.94
C GLY A 101 22.16 -14.89 10.52
N PRO A 102 21.81 -16.00 11.21
CA PRO A 102 20.53 -16.13 11.88
C PRO A 102 20.44 -15.13 13.05
N ALA A 103 20.09 -13.88 12.73
CA ALA A 103 19.84 -12.83 13.70
C ALA A 103 18.38 -12.94 14.19
N PRO A 104 18.10 -12.58 15.44
CA PRO A 104 16.73 -12.54 15.94
C PRO A 104 15.79 -11.66 15.12
N SER A 105 14.50 -11.99 15.07
CA SER A 105 13.55 -11.26 14.21
C SER A 105 13.50 -9.76 14.50
N TRP A 106 13.55 -9.39 15.77
CA TRP A 106 13.53 -7.98 16.19
C TRP A 106 14.81 -7.24 15.80
N VAL A 107 15.97 -7.92 15.76
CA VAL A 107 17.24 -7.34 15.28
C VAL A 107 17.11 -7.04 13.80
N GLN A 108 16.57 -8.00 13.04
CA GLN A 108 16.33 -7.86 11.61
C GLN A 108 15.36 -6.71 11.33
N LEU A 109 14.26 -6.58 12.10
CA LEU A 109 13.35 -5.45 11.97
C LEU A 109 14.06 -4.13 12.23
N GLY A 110 14.74 -4.01 13.37
CA GLY A 110 15.40 -2.76 13.74
C GLY A 110 16.41 -2.32 12.67
N ALA A 111 17.09 -3.27 12.04
CA ALA A 111 18.00 -3.00 10.94
C ALA A 111 17.28 -2.57 9.66
N SER A 112 16.14 -3.18 9.32
CA SER A 112 15.29 -2.69 8.24
C SER A 112 14.80 -1.26 8.48
N LEU A 113 14.44 -0.92 9.72
CA LEU A 113 14.07 0.45 10.09
C LEU A 113 15.23 1.43 9.88
N GLN A 114 16.45 1.07 10.31
CA GLN A 114 17.65 1.89 10.03
C GLN A 114 17.93 2.03 8.53
N ALA A 115 17.73 0.95 7.75
CA ALA A 115 17.88 0.99 6.31
C ALA A 115 16.89 1.97 5.66
N TYR A 116 15.66 2.07 6.18
CA TYR A 116 14.69 3.10 5.80
C TYR A 116 15.02 4.51 6.35
N GLY A 117 16.13 4.67 7.07
CA GLY A 117 16.54 5.94 7.69
C GLY A 117 15.76 6.31 8.94
N VAL A 118 14.97 5.39 9.51
CA VAL A 118 14.17 5.67 10.70
C VAL A 118 15.10 5.89 11.90
N LYS A 119 15.04 7.09 12.47
CA LYS A 119 15.75 7.48 13.69
C LYS A 119 14.93 7.07 14.91
N TYR A 120 15.53 6.38 15.86
CA TYR A 120 14.88 6.02 17.13
C TYR A 120 15.84 6.18 18.29
N THR A 121 15.28 6.32 19.49
CA THR A 121 16.06 6.29 20.73
C THR A 121 16.42 4.83 21.07
N ALA A 122 17.68 4.59 21.42
CA ALA A 122 18.20 3.27 21.74
C ALA A 122 18.09 2.97 23.26
N ASP A 123 16.94 3.30 23.84
CA ASP A 123 16.60 3.17 25.26
C ASP A 123 15.44 2.20 25.50
N GLY A 124 15.07 1.39 24.49
CA GLY A 124 14.00 0.42 24.60
C GLY A 124 14.31 -0.70 25.60
N ASN A 125 13.26 -1.33 26.12
CA ASN A 125 13.37 -2.47 27.01
C ASN A 125 13.05 -3.77 26.26
N LEU A 126 13.92 -4.77 26.40
CA LEU A 126 13.63 -6.15 25.98
C LEU A 126 12.82 -6.85 27.08
N PHE A 127 11.72 -7.48 26.68
CA PHE A 127 11.00 -8.41 27.52
C PHE A 127 11.69 -9.77 27.44
N VAL A 128 11.90 -10.44 28.57
CA VAL A 128 12.51 -11.76 28.61
C VAL A 128 11.54 -12.73 29.25
N ASN A 129 11.19 -13.79 28.52
CA ASN A 129 10.35 -14.87 29.01
C ASN A 129 10.83 -16.20 28.42
N GLY A 130 10.82 -17.27 29.21
CA GLY A 130 11.23 -18.61 28.76
C GLY A 130 12.66 -18.66 28.20
N GLY A 131 13.56 -17.78 28.66
CA GLY A 131 14.93 -17.66 28.15
C GLY A 131 15.06 -17.00 26.77
N ARG A 132 13.99 -16.47 26.18
CA ARG A 132 13.99 -15.74 24.91
C ARG A 132 13.80 -14.24 25.12
N ALA A 133 14.39 -13.43 24.25
CA ALA A 133 14.22 -11.98 24.24
C ALA A 133 13.17 -11.55 23.20
N TYR A 134 12.21 -10.74 23.64
CA TYR A 134 11.13 -10.18 22.84
C TYR A 134 11.23 -8.65 22.83
N LEU A 135 10.97 -8.06 21.66
CA LEU A 135 10.86 -6.61 21.52
C LEU A 135 9.38 -6.24 21.39
N PRO A 136 8.81 -5.44 22.31
CA PRO A 136 7.50 -4.84 22.10
C PRO A 136 7.57 -3.84 20.93
N VAL A 137 6.67 -3.99 19.97
CA VAL A 137 6.58 -3.14 18.78
C VAL A 137 5.14 -2.69 18.61
N HIS A 138 4.95 -1.38 18.57
CA HIS A 138 3.67 -0.78 18.27
C HIS A 138 3.25 -1.12 16.83
N GLN A 139 2.00 -1.56 16.66
CA GLN A 139 1.45 -2.01 15.37
C GLN A 139 1.69 -1.03 14.22
N PHE A 140 1.65 0.26 14.50
CA PHE A 140 1.93 1.35 13.55
C PHE A 140 3.26 1.19 12.78
N TYR A 141 4.37 0.80 13.43
CA TYR A 141 5.64 0.58 12.74
C TYR A 141 5.57 -0.59 11.76
N LEU A 142 4.87 -1.65 12.15
CA LEU A 142 4.70 -2.85 11.34
C LEU A 142 3.75 -2.59 10.16
N HIS A 143 2.70 -1.81 10.39
CA HIS A 143 1.76 -1.39 9.37
C HIS A 143 2.46 -0.55 8.30
N LEU A 144 3.23 0.47 8.71
CA LEU A 144 4.04 1.27 7.80
C LEU A 144 5.09 0.47 7.07
N LEU A 145 5.77 -0.46 7.75
CA LEU A 145 6.69 -1.40 7.09
C LEU A 145 5.96 -2.23 6.03
N CYS A 146 4.75 -2.69 6.32
CA CYS A 146 3.95 -3.47 5.38
C CYS A 146 3.52 -2.64 4.17
N ILE A 147 3.13 -1.38 4.37
CA ILE A 147 2.80 -0.45 3.29
C ILE A 147 4.04 -0.16 2.45
N VAL A 148 5.12 0.36 3.07
CA VAL A 148 6.35 0.79 2.39
C VAL A 148 7.05 -0.39 1.71
N GLY A 149 7.11 -1.53 2.39
CA GLY A 149 7.66 -2.77 1.86
C GLY A 149 6.74 -3.53 0.92
N ARG A 150 5.53 -3.01 0.62
CA ARG A 150 4.56 -3.55 -0.34
C ARG A 150 4.23 -5.03 -0.06
N PHE A 151 3.86 -5.33 1.19
CA PHE A 151 3.62 -6.70 1.65
C PHE A 151 2.32 -7.27 1.09
N SER A 152 2.34 -8.53 0.67
CA SER A 152 1.18 -9.27 0.19
C SER A 152 1.19 -10.73 0.65
N ARG A 153 0.03 -11.41 0.60
CA ARG A 153 -0.07 -12.85 0.89
C ARG A 153 0.67 -13.72 -0.12
N THR A 154 0.70 -13.28 -1.36
CA THR A 154 1.32 -14.03 -2.45
C THR A 154 2.82 -13.77 -2.41
N LYS A 155 3.64 -14.83 -2.42
CA LYS A 155 5.03 -14.65 -2.83
C LYS A 155 4.99 -14.02 -4.22
N ALA A 156 5.59 -12.84 -4.39
CA ALA A 156 5.79 -12.29 -5.71
C ALA A 156 6.38 -13.40 -6.61
N PRO A 157 5.93 -13.53 -7.87
CA PRO A 157 6.51 -14.51 -8.77
C PRO A 157 8.01 -14.28 -8.76
N ARG A 158 8.77 -15.29 -8.32
CA ARG A 158 10.22 -15.21 -8.16
C ARG A 158 10.77 -14.54 -9.41
N ALA A 159 11.39 -13.36 -9.28
CA ALA A 159 12.15 -12.76 -10.37
C ALA A 159 13.04 -13.86 -10.92
N ALA A 160 12.76 -14.27 -12.17
CA ALA A 160 13.37 -15.42 -12.79
C ALA A 160 14.90 -15.30 -12.66
N ARG A 161 15.54 -16.33 -12.09
CA ARG A 161 16.98 -16.49 -12.17
C ARG A 161 17.37 -16.46 -13.66
N VAL A 162 18.27 -15.57 -14.02
CA VAL A 162 18.92 -15.49 -15.35
C VAL A 162 20.09 -16.49 -15.34
N PRO A 163 20.57 -17.03 -16.48
CA PRO A 163 19.95 -17.89 -17.49
C PRO A 163 20.57 -19.31 -17.50
N GLY A 164 19.86 -20.34 -17.96
CA GLY A 164 20.43 -21.70 -18.18
C GLY A 164 19.60 -22.89 -17.72
N MET A 165 18.33 -22.71 -17.35
CA MET A 165 17.40 -23.82 -17.15
C MET A 165 16.17 -23.61 -18.03
N ASP A 166 15.99 -24.54 -18.95
CA ASP A 166 14.79 -24.71 -19.74
C ASP A 166 13.58 -24.98 -18.83
N GLU A 167 12.44 -24.41 -19.25
CA GLU A 167 11.05 -24.79 -18.89
C GLU A 167 10.56 -24.42 -17.46
N VAL A 168 9.37 -23.83 -17.22
CA VAL A 168 8.09 -23.65 -17.92
C VAL A 168 7.47 -22.31 -17.43
N PRO A 169 6.74 -21.53 -18.25
CA PRO A 169 5.94 -20.41 -17.74
C PRO A 169 4.74 -20.96 -16.95
N ILE A 170 4.76 -20.78 -15.63
CA ILE A 170 3.54 -20.97 -14.82
C ILE A 170 2.61 -19.81 -15.16
N ILE A 171 1.62 -20.07 -16.01
CA ILE A 171 0.42 -19.24 -16.15
C ILE A 171 -0.30 -19.34 -14.80
N LEU A 172 0.00 -18.43 -13.87
CA LEU A 172 -0.85 -18.18 -12.71
C LEU A 172 -2.06 -17.39 -13.20
N SER A 173 -3.04 -18.08 -13.78
CA SER A 173 -4.42 -17.66 -13.63
C SER A 173 -4.77 -17.80 -12.14
N GLN A 174 -4.46 -16.77 -11.35
CA GLN A 174 -5.05 -16.62 -10.02
C GLN A 174 -6.54 -16.28 -10.19
N GLN A 175 -7.32 -17.26 -10.63
CA GLN A 175 -8.72 -17.33 -10.25
C GLN A 175 -8.74 -17.62 -8.74
N PHE A 176 -8.73 -16.55 -7.94
CA PHE A 176 -9.18 -16.69 -6.57
C PHE A 176 -10.59 -17.28 -6.63
N HIS A 177 -10.73 -18.52 -6.17
CA HIS A 177 -12.02 -19.02 -5.77
C HIS A 177 -12.48 -18.10 -4.65
N THR A 178 -13.33 -17.13 -4.99
CA THR A 178 -14.21 -16.50 -4.02
C THR A 178 -14.99 -17.66 -3.41
N GLY A 179 -14.59 -18.04 -2.18
CA GLY A 179 -15.17 -19.14 -1.46
C GLY A 179 -16.63 -18.81 -1.14
N LYS A 180 -17.53 -19.06 -2.09
CA LYS A 180 -18.96 -19.05 -1.85
C LYS A 180 -19.26 -20.12 -0.80
N ASN A 181 -19.66 -19.64 0.38
CA ASN A 181 -20.46 -20.32 1.39
C ASN A 181 -19.96 -21.71 1.85
N ARG A 182 -18.92 -21.76 2.68
CA ARG A 182 -18.77 -22.85 3.66
C ARG A 182 -19.35 -22.40 4.99
N ARG A 183 -20.56 -22.87 5.32
CA ARG A 183 -21.16 -22.72 6.65
C ARG A 183 -20.32 -23.54 7.65
N ILE A 184 -19.66 -22.86 8.58
CA ILE A 184 -18.97 -23.48 9.70
C ILE A 184 -19.98 -23.55 10.85
N VAL A 185 -20.30 -24.77 11.27
CA VAL A 185 -21.15 -25.03 12.44
C VAL A 185 -20.22 -25.23 13.63
N THR A 186 -20.41 -24.46 14.69
CA THR A 186 -19.65 -24.61 15.95
C THR A 186 -20.05 -25.87 16.70
N ALA A 187 -19.25 -26.26 17.70
CA ALA A 187 -19.48 -27.48 18.48
C ALA A 187 -20.81 -27.49 19.27
N ASP A 188 -21.43 -26.32 19.46
CA ASP A 188 -22.74 -26.12 20.07
C ASP A 188 -23.90 -26.10 19.05
N GLY A 189 -23.62 -26.31 17.75
CA GLY A 189 -24.63 -26.35 16.70
C GLY A 189 -25.09 -24.98 16.18
N SER A 190 -24.50 -23.87 16.67
CA SER A 190 -24.83 -22.54 16.16
C SER A 190 -24.19 -22.30 14.79
N LEU A 191 -24.94 -21.64 13.90
CA LEU A 191 -24.46 -21.22 12.59
C LEU A 191 -23.76 -19.88 12.77
N LEU A 192 -22.43 -19.87 12.68
CA LEU A 192 -21.68 -18.62 12.59
C LEU A 192 -22.07 -17.90 11.29
N THR A 193 -22.27 -16.59 11.37
CA THR A 193 -22.38 -15.76 10.17
C THR A 193 -21.10 -15.91 9.33
N SER A 194 -21.21 -15.75 8.02
CA SER A 194 -20.08 -15.82 7.06
C SER A 194 -18.84 -15.07 7.56
N ASP A 195 -19.07 -13.92 8.18
CA ASP A 195 -18.02 -13.03 8.65
C ASP A 195 -17.37 -13.56 9.94
N GLU A 196 -18.15 -13.97 10.94
CA GLU A 196 -17.58 -14.55 12.18
C GLU A 196 -16.82 -15.86 11.93
N ALA A 197 -17.28 -16.67 10.98
CA ALA A 197 -16.62 -17.91 10.57
C ALA A 197 -15.31 -17.66 9.80
N PHE A 198 -15.26 -16.60 8.99
CA PHE A 198 -14.05 -16.17 8.29
C PHE A 198 -13.02 -15.61 9.29
N TYR A 199 -13.43 -14.73 10.20
CA TYR A 199 -12.53 -14.13 11.19
C TYR A 199 -12.03 -15.13 12.23
N ARG A 200 -12.88 -16.02 12.78
CA ARG A 200 -12.44 -17.06 13.75
C ARG A 200 -11.67 -18.22 13.10
N GLY A 201 -11.80 -18.44 11.79
CA GLY A 201 -11.01 -19.44 11.06
C GLY A 201 -9.56 -19.01 10.80
N ILE A 202 -9.29 -17.69 10.85
CA ILE A 202 -7.99 -17.08 10.55
C ILE A 202 -7.20 -16.77 11.82
N THR A 203 -7.86 -16.57 12.97
CA THR A 203 -7.20 -16.34 14.28
C THR A 203 -6.35 -17.52 14.79
N ALA A 204 -6.35 -18.68 14.11
CA ALA A 204 -5.53 -19.84 14.47
C ALA A 204 -4.54 -20.32 13.38
N ARG A 205 -4.42 -19.61 12.23
CA ARG A 205 -3.56 -20.06 11.12
C ARG A 205 -2.38 -19.12 10.88
N GLU A 206 -1.21 -19.71 10.64
CA GLU A 206 0.03 -19.01 10.28
C GLU A 206 -0.20 -18.03 9.12
N ALA A 207 -0.48 -16.77 9.42
CA ALA A 207 -0.54 -15.73 8.41
C ALA A 207 0.88 -15.33 8.05
N LYS A 208 1.22 -15.45 6.77
CA LYS A 208 2.53 -15.08 6.23
C LYS A 208 2.39 -14.04 5.14
N LEU A 209 3.06 -12.92 5.31
CA LEU A 209 3.16 -11.84 4.35
C LEU A 209 4.56 -11.78 3.77
N TYR A 210 4.63 -11.50 2.48
CA TYR A 210 5.85 -11.35 1.71
C TYR A 210 5.92 -9.91 1.19
N GLY A 211 6.97 -9.19 1.59
CA GLY A 211 7.27 -7.87 1.08
C GLY A 211 8.67 -7.82 0.47
N HIS A 212 9.00 -6.66 -0.06
CA HIS A 212 10.30 -6.41 -0.68
C HIS A 212 11.46 -6.39 0.32
N CYS A 213 11.20 -5.95 1.55
CA CYS A 213 12.23 -5.88 2.60
C CYS A 213 12.29 -7.14 3.48
N GLY A 214 11.38 -8.10 3.30
CA GLY A 214 11.35 -9.31 4.13
C GLY A 214 10.03 -10.05 4.12
N THR A 215 9.91 -10.97 5.08
CA THR A 215 8.72 -11.77 5.31
C THR A 215 8.28 -11.61 6.74
N LEU A 216 6.98 -11.41 6.95
CA LEU A 216 6.36 -11.28 8.26
C LEU A 216 5.47 -12.51 8.46
N GLN A 217 5.63 -13.21 9.57
CA GLN A 217 4.90 -14.44 9.85
C GLN A 217 4.40 -14.42 11.29
N VAL A 218 3.09 -14.60 11.47
CA VAL A 218 2.47 -14.84 12.78
C VAL A 218 2.90 -16.21 13.28
N ARG A 219 3.43 -16.26 14.50
CA ARG A 219 3.69 -17.54 15.17
C ARG A 219 2.45 -17.94 15.96
N PRO A 220 2.02 -19.22 15.86
CA PRO A 220 0.88 -19.73 16.63
C PRO A 220 1.21 -19.91 18.12
N ASP A 221 2.49 -19.80 18.49
CA ASP A 221 2.93 -19.83 19.88
C ASP A 221 2.25 -18.67 20.62
N SER A 222 1.35 -18.97 21.55
CA SER A 222 0.89 -18.01 22.53
C SER A 222 1.87 -18.00 23.71
N LEU A 223 2.05 -16.86 24.38
CA LEU A 223 2.87 -16.73 25.61
C LEU A 223 2.30 -17.54 26.81
N THR A 224 1.45 -18.54 26.57
CA THR A 224 0.51 -19.19 27.52
C THR A 224 1.14 -20.11 28.55
N SER A 225 2.43 -20.42 28.48
CA SER A 225 3.16 -20.99 29.61
C SER A 225 4.23 -19.97 30.00
N THR A 226 4.11 -19.16 31.04
CA THR A 226 3.99 -19.56 32.44
C THR A 226 3.89 -18.28 33.28
N ALA A 227 2.70 -17.98 33.83
CA ALA A 227 2.41 -17.11 34.98
C ALA A 227 1.04 -16.44 34.78
N GLU A 228 0.04 -16.84 35.55
CA GLU A 228 -1.17 -16.05 35.74
C GLU A 228 -0.77 -14.63 36.21
N GLY A 229 -1.22 -13.60 35.50
CA GLY A 229 -0.96 -12.19 35.83
C GLY A 229 0.13 -11.47 35.02
N SER A 230 0.66 -12.07 33.95
CA SER A 230 1.46 -11.32 32.98
C SER A 230 0.55 -10.33 32.22
N PRO A 231 0.89 -9.04 32.11
CA PRO A 231 0.09 -8.05 31.37
C PRO A 231 0.05 -8.31 29.84
N TYR A 232 0.70 -9.37 29.36
CA TYR A 232 0.92 -9.66 27.94
C TYR A 232 0.37 -11.02 27.50
N GLN A 233 -0.62 -11.58 28.21
CA GLN A 233 -1.19 -12.90 27.87
C GLN A 233 -1.88 -12.91 26.49
N ASP A 234 -2.37 -11.76 26.03
CA ASP A 234 -3.14 -11.62 24.79
C ASP A 234 -2.30 -11.10 23.61
N ALA A 235 -0.98 -10.97 23.77
CA ALA A 235 -0.17 -10.30 22.76
C ALA A 235 0.29 -11.22 21.63
N ARG A 236 0.09 -10.80 20.37
CA ARG A 236 0.55 -11.53 19.18
C ARG A 236 2.07 -11.62 19.08
N LEU A 237 2.56 -12.84 18.81
CA LEU A 237 3.95 -13.10 18.50
C LEU A 237 4.19 -13.11 16.98
N LEU A 238 5.01 -12.18 16.51
CA LEU A 238 5.43 -12.09 15.12
C LEU A 238 6.89 -12.49 14.96
N SER A 239 7.19 -13.10 13.81
CA SER A 239 8.55 -13.30 13.33
C SER A 239 8.73 -12.53 12.04
N PHE A 240 9.83 -11.80 11.96
CA PHE A 240 10.23 -11.00 10.81
C PHE A 240 11.56 -11.55 10.32
N SER A 241 11.58 -11.97 9.05
CA SER A 241 12.79 -12.43 8.39
C SER A 241 13.08 -11.54 7.20
N THR A 242 14.18 -10.79 7.25
CA THR A 242 14.69 -10.06 6.09
C THR A 242 15.02 -11.05 4.99
N THR A 243 14.60 -10.76 3.77
CA THR A 243 15.04 -11.52 2.60
C THR A 243 16.55 -11.40 2.47
N THR A 244 17.25 -12.51 2.21
CA THR A 244 18.71 -12.56 2.01
C THR A 244 19.20 -11.65 0.87
N LEU A 245 18.27 -11.26 0.00
CA LEU A 245 18.44 -10.22 -0.99
C LEU A 245 18.17 -8.89 -0.30
N TRP A 246 19.18 -8.32 0.38
CA TRP A 246 19.20 -6.87 0.48
C TRP A 246 19.08 -6.38 -0.97
N PRO A 247 18.03 -5.63 -1.30
CA PRO A 247 17.76 -5.24 -2.66
C PRO A 247 19.04 -4.69 -3.29
N GLU A 248 19.37 -5.20 -4.47
CA GLU A 248 20.55 -4.77 -5.21
C GLU A 248 20.62 -3.25 -5.26
N LYS A 249 21.84 -2.69 -5.23
CA LYS A 249 22.09 -1.25 -5.35
C LYS A 249 21.23 -0.68 -6.50
N GLY A 250 20.38 0.31 -6.18
CA GLY A 250 19.52 0.96 -7.18
C GLY A 250 18.03 0.99 -6.85
N GLN A 251 17.65 1.00 -5.57
CA GLN A 251 16.25 1.24 -5.23
C GLN A 251 15.78 2.62 -5.70
N HIS A 252 14.56 2.64 -6.24
CA HIS A 252 13.88 3.88 -6.54
C HIS A 252 13.42 4.52 -5.22
N LYS A 253 13.67 5.82 -5.07
CA LYS A 253 13.13 6.61 -3.97
C LYS A 253 11.62 6.75 -4.19
N ASP A 254 10.83 6.45 -3.17
CA ASP A 254 9.40 6.76 -3.16
C ASP A 254 9.22 8.28 -3.30
N ARG A 255 8.44 8.69 -4.31
CA ARG A 255 8.16 10.09 -4.60
C ARG A 255 7.00 10.64 -3.77
N LEU A 256 6.08 9.76 -3.38
CA LEU A 256 4.94 10.10 -2.54
C LEU A 256 5.38 10.25 -1.08
N SER A 257 4.71 11.14 -0.35
CA SER A 257 4.90 11.27 1.10
C SER A 257 4.39 10.02 1.84
N LEU A 258 4.89 9.81 3.05
CA LEU A 258 4.43 8.70 3.91
C LEU A 258 2.92 8.81 4.20
N VAL A 259 2.41 10.03 4.36
CA VAL A 259 0.98 10.32 4.52
C VAL A 259 0.20 9.85 3.30
N THR A 260 0.63 10.20 2.09
CA THR A 260 -0.02 9.77 0.86
C THR A 260 0.03 8.25 0.68
N LEU A 261 1.15 7.59 1.01
CA LEU A 261 1.24 6.13 0.98
C LEU A 261 0.26 5.46 1.97
N ALA A 262 0.12 6.03 3.17
CA ALA A 262 -0.84 5.56 4.16
C ALA A 262 -2.30 5.77 3.69
N LEU A 263 -2.60 6.94 3.12
CA LEU A 263 -3.92 7.26 2.56
C LEU A 263 -4.27 6.34 1.39
N LEU A 264 -3.33 6.04 0.49
CA LEU A 264 -3.51 5.03 -0.56
C LEU A 264 -3.89 3.67 0.04
N SER A 265 -3.19 3.20 1.09
CA SER A 265 -3.54 1.94 1.76
C SER A 265 -4.93 1.92 2.41
N CYS A 266 -5.53 3.10 2.58
CA CYS A 266 -6.90 3.29 3.05
C CYS A 266 -7.91 3.49 1.91
N GLY A 267 -7.48 3.52 0.65
CA GLY A 267 -8.34 3.71 -0.52
C GLY A 267 -8.49 5.16 -0.96
N PHE A 268 -7.62 6.07 -0.49
CA PHE A 268 -7.65 7.49 -0.87
C PHE A 268 -6.60 7.78 -1.95
N LEU A 269 -7.07 8.13 -3.15
CA LEU A 269 -6.25 8.51 -4.28
C LEU A 269 -5.89 10.01 -4.19
N PRO A 270 -4.61 10.40 -4.25
CA PRO A 270 -4.22 11.81 -4.23
C PRO A 270 -4.68 12.52 -5.50
N CYS A 271 -5.24 13.71 -5.34
CA CYS A 271 -5.63 14.60 -6.43
C CYS A 271 -4.70 15.83 -6.45
N VAL A 272 -5.13 16.91 -7.10
CA VAL A 272 -4.35 18.16 -7.12
C VAL A 272 -4.54 18.95 -5.85
N GLY A 273 -3.42 19.45 -5.31
CA GLY A 273 -3.38 20.04 -3.98
C GLY A 273 -3.37 18.97 -2.90
N ASP A 274 -3.68 19.36 -1.66
CA ASP A 274 -3.82 18.44 -0.52
C ASP A 274 -5.21 17.77 -0.48
N THR A 275 -5.78 17.52 -1.67
CA THR A 275 -7.10 16.91 -1.85
C THR A 275 -6.97 15.44 -2.23
N TYR A 276 -7.80 14.59 -1.63
CA TYR A 276 -7.79 13.14 -1.82
C TYR A 276 -9.20 12.65 -2.17
N ILE A 277 -9.29 11.62 -2.99
CA ILE A 277 -10.55 11.02 -3.43
C ILE A 277 -10.66 9.60 -2.88
N CYS A 278 -11.70 9.29 -2.12
CA CYS A 278 -11.99 7.95 -1.64
C CYS A 278 -12.49 7.07 -2.78
N LEU A 279 -11.80 5.95 -3.02
CA LEU A 279 -12.14 4.94 -4.02
C LEU A 279 -13.14 3.90 -3.49
N ILE A 280 -13.27 3.81 -2.17
CA ILE A 280 -14.22 2.90 -1.51
C ILE A 280 -15.58 3.61 -1.45
N ASP A 281 -16.59 3.00 -2.03
CA ASP A 281 -17.97 3.44 -1.99
C ASP A 281 -18.44 3.41 -0.53
N GLN A 282 -19.10 4.49 -0.10
CA GLN A 282 -19.72 4.48 1.23
C GLN A 282 -20.91 3.52 1.18
N PRO A 283 -21.00 2.57 2.13
CA PRO A 283 -22.21 1.75 2.23
C PRO A 283 -23.39 2.71 2.40
N ASP A 284 -24.47 2.43 1.67
CA ASP A 284 -25.71 3.16 1.84
C ASP A 284 -26.05 3.12 3.34
N ASP A 285 -26.31 4.30 3.93
CA ASP A 285 -26.90 4.39 5.26
C ASP A 285 -28.31 3.78 5.13
N ASP A 286 -28.39 2.46 5.16
CA ASP A 286 -29.61 1.70 5.33
C ASP A 286 -30.12 2.02 6.74
N SER A 287 -30.71 3.20 6.87
CA SER A 287 -31.61 3.52 7.95
C SER A 287 -32.90 2.77 7.67
N ASP A 288 -32.99 1.52 8.12
CA ASP A 288 -34.22 0.82 8.54
C ASP A 288 -35.51 1.15 7.75
N VAL A 289 -35.45 1.22 6.42
CA VAL A 289 -36.67 1.27 5.62
C VAL A 289 -36.99 -0.18 5.26
N ASP A 290 -37.81 -0.79 6.12
CA ASP A 290 -38.45 -2.10 5.94
C ASP A 290 -39.39 -2.11 4.71
N ASP A 291 -38.88 -1.82 3.51
CA ASP A 291 -39.68 -1.84 2.28
C ASP A 291 -39.63 -3.23 1.63
N GLU A 292 -40.54 -4.09 2.09
CA GLU A 292 -40.87 -5.42 1.57
C GLU A 292 -41.43 -5.43 0.12
N SER A 293 -41.36 -4.33 -0.63
CA SER A 293 -42.00 -4.20 -1.96
C SER A 293 -41.02 -4.09 -3.14
N SER A 294 -39.94 -4.85 -3.15
CA SER A 294 -38.97 -4.84 -4.26
C SER A 294 -39.49 -5.61 -5.49
N HIS A 295 -40.13 -4.88 -6.42
CA HIS A 295 -40.32 -5.34 -7.79
C HIS A 295 -38.95 -5.51 -8.49
N PRO A 296 -38.71 -6.61 -9.23
CA PRO A 296 -37.41 -6.88 -9.86
C PRO A 296 -37.02 -5.92 -10.99
N SER A 297 -37.93 -5.06 -11.46
CA SER A 297 -37.66 -4.01 -12.46
C SER A 297 -37.05 -2.73 -11.88
N ASP A 298 -37.12 -2.53 -10.56
CA ASP A 298 -36.54 -1.37 -9.85
C ASP A 298 -35.12 -1.64 -9.35
N ARG A 299 -34.41 -2.60 -9.97
CA ARG A 299 -33.00 -2.91 -9.64
C ARG A 299 -32.06 -1.79 -10.10
N ALA A 300 -32.11 -0.73 -9.30
CA ALA A 300 -31.08 0.21 -8.89
C ALA A 300 -30.27 0.87 -10.00
N ARG A 301 -30.79 2.00 -10.47
CA ARG A 301 -29.96 3.05 -11.03
C ARG A 301 -29.45 3.89 -9.89
N ILE A 302 -28.16 3.72 -9.59
CA ILE A 302 -27.51 4.44 -8.51
C ILE A 302 -26.76 5.62 -9.12
N THR A 303 -26.98 6.78 -8.53
CA THR A 303 -26.36 8.03 -8.94
C THR A 303 -25.36 8.45 -7.88
N TYR A 304 -24.16 8.83 -8.28
CA TYR A 304 -23.17 9.37 -7.36
C TYR A 304 -22.80 10.82 -7.69
N ASN A 305 -22.66 11.64 -6.65
CA ASN A 305 -22.06 12.99 -6.72
C ASN A 305 -20.93 13.10 -5.69
N TYR A 306 -19.94 13.95 -5.97
CA TYR A 306 -19.06 14.41 -4.90
C TYR A 306 -19.77 15.39 -3.97
N GLU A 307 -19.67 15.12 -2.66
CA GLU A 307 -19.81 16.15 -1.64
C GLU A 307 -18.45 16.39 -0.99
N PRO A 308 -18.00 17.65 -0.86
CA PRO A 308 -16.75 17.96 -0.19
C PRO A 308 -16.83 17.61 1.30
N GLY A 309 -16.04 16.63 1.72
CA GLY A 309 -15.77 16.30 3.11
C GLY A 309 -14.59 17.12 3.61
N LEU A 310 -14.84 18.22 4.33
CA LEU A 310 -13.76 19.01 4.93
C LEU A 310 -13.22 18.32 6.20
N LEU A 311 -11.95 17.87 6.18
CA LEU A 311 -11.22 17.51 7.40
C LEU A 311 -10.77 18.79 8.13
N ARG A 312 -11.73 19.56 8.63
CA ARG A 312 -11.46 20.83 9.30
C ARG A 312 -11.53 20.72 10.82
N ARG A 313 -10.51 21.20 11.51
CA ARG A 313 -10.49 21.36 12.98
C ARG A 313 -11.42 22.51 13.41
N GLY A 314 -12.69 22.20 13.68
CA GLY A 314 -13.63 23.09 14.39
C GLY A 314 -14.00 22.56 15.78
N ARG A 315 -13.87 23.36 16.84
CA ARG A 315 -14.11 22.96 18.26
C ARG A 315 -15.53 22.47 18.59
N ARG A 316 -16.53 22.65 17.72
CA ARG A 316 -17.95 22.31 18.01
C ARG A 316 -18.50 21.02 17.36
N SER A 317 -17.74 20.33 16.49
CA SER A 317 -18.22 19.11 15.81
C SER A 317 -17.50 17.82 16.27
N ARG A 318 -16.90 17.80 17.45
CA ARG A 318 -16.17 16.59 17.91
C ARG A 318 -17.09 15.37 18.02
N ARG A 319 -18.36 15.53 18.41
CA ARG A 319 -19.34 14.43 18.50
C ARG A 319 -19.88 13.95 17.15
N LYS A 320 -20.14 14.84 16.18
CA LYS A 320 -20.55 14.42 14.82
C LYS A 320 -19.38 13.81 14.04
N ARG A 321 -18.15 14.31 14.26
CA ARG A 321 -16.92 13.71 13.73
C ARG A 321 -16.65 12.36 14.35
N GLU A 322 -16.57 12.24 15.67
CA GLU A 322 -16.40 10.93 16.31
C GLU A 322 -17.54 9.98 15.92
N ALA A 323 -18.77 10.44 15.62
CA ALA A 323 -19.83 9.58 15.11
C ALA A 323 -19.69 9.16 13.64
N GLN A 324 -19.28 10.04 12.72
CA GLN A 324 -19.01 9.66 11.31
C GLN A 324 -17.74 8.80 11.18
N TRP A 325 -16.71 9.13 11.95
CA TRP A 325 -15.47 8.36 12.04
C TRP A 325 -15.69 7.01 12.74
N ARG A 326 -16.43 6.98 13.86
CA ARG A 326 -16.87 5.74 14.49
C ARG A 326 -17.87 4.98 13.63
N ALA A 327 -18.69 5.62 12.80
CA ALA A 327 -19.55 4.89 11.87
C ALA A 327 -18.72 4.21 10.78
N MET A 328 -17.66 4.85 10.27
CA MET A 328 -16.69 4.21 9.38
C MET A 328 -15.83 3.14 10.08
N GLU A 329 -15.39 3.35 11.34
CA GLU A 329 -14.62 2.38 12.13
C GLU A 329 -15.47 1.20 12.65
N LEU A 330 -16.69 1.42 13.16
CA LEU A 330 -17.54 0.38 13.77
C LEU A 330 -18.34 -0.44 12.76
N ARG A 331 -18.66 0.07 11.55
CA ARG A 331 -19.50 -0.72 10.61
C ARG A 331 -18.71 -1.66 9.71
N GLU A 332 -17.40 -1.47 9.47
CA GLU A 332 -16.66 -2.32 8.52
C GLU A 332 -15.40 -3.02 9.05
N GLY A 333 -14.91 -2.75 10.27
CA GLY A 333 -13.64 -3.36 10.75
C GLY A 333 -12.42 -3.03 9.86
N ARG A 334 -12.54 -2.03 8.99
CA ARG A 334 -11.54 -1.67 7.98
C ARG A 334 -10.69 -0.51 8.49
N LEU A 335 -9.50 -0.85 9.00
CA LEU A 335 -8.46 0.05 9.53
C LEU A 335 -8.93 1.03 10.62
N ASP A 336 -8.35 0.89 11.80
CA ASP A 336 -8.27 1.99 12.76
C ASP A 336 -7.39 3.10 12.16
N ILE A 337 -8.00 4.05 11.47
CA ILE A 337 -7.31 5.26 10.98
C ILE A 337 -6.77 6.06 12.18
N GLY A 338 -7.29 5.84 13.40
CA GLY A 338 -6.70 6.31 14.64
C GLY A 338 -5.23 5.91 14.80
N SER A 339 -4.83 4.73 14.31
CA SER A 339 -3.43 4.28 14.23
C SER A 339 -2.57 5.20 13.35
N LEU A 340 -3.15 5.73 12.26
CA LEU A 340 -2.50 6.62 11.29
C LEU A 340 -2.67 8.11 11.64
N HIS A 341 -3.48 8.45 12.64
CA HIS A 341 -3.71 9.82 13.11
C HIS A 341 -2.39 10.50 13.57
N HIS A 342 -1.37 9.71 13.93
CA HIS A 342 -0.05 10.24 14.25
C HIS A 342 0.72 10.79 13.05
N LEU A 343 0.43 10.32 11.83
CA LEU A 343 1.00 10.83 10.57
C LEU A 343 0.24 12.07 10.09
N LEU A 344 -1.07 12.10 10.29
CA LEU A 344 -1.99 13.13 9.79
C LEU A 344 -1.98 14.42 10.63
N LYS A 345 -0.88 14.72 11.34
CA LYS A 345 -0.83 15.89 12.22
C LYS A 345 -0.89 17.19 11.41
N ASP A 346 -1.83 18.06 11.78
CA ASP A 346 -1.94 19.48 11.39
C ASP A 346 -2.16 19.81 9.90
N GLU A 347 -2.19 18.84 8.99
CA GLU A 347 -2.51 19.09 7.56
C GLU A 347 -4.02 19.19 7.33
N GLN A 348 -4.45 20.24 6.62
CA GLN A 348 -5.83 20.42 6.17
C GLN A 348 -6.07 19.57 4.93
N LEU A 349 -6.22 18.26 5.15
CA LEU A 349 -6.52 17.34 4.06
C LEU A 349 -7.98 17.54 3.63
N GLU A 350 -8.23 17.73 2.34
CA GLU A 350 -9.61 17.71 1.84
C GLU A 350 -9.91 16.33 1.29
N SER A 351 -10.94 15.66 1.78
CA SER A 351 -11.35 14.37 1.23
C SER A 351 -12.67 14.50 0.47
N LEU A 352 -12.69 13.93 -0.72
CA LEU A 352 -13.87 13.79 -1.56
C LEU A 352 -14.29 12.33 -1.52
N ALA A 353 -15.56 12.07 -1.24
CA ALA A 353 -16.12 10.73 -1.27
C ALA A 353 -17.32 10.70 -2.20
N PHE A 354 -17.54 9.55 -2.83
CA PHE A 354 -18.74 9.31 -3.59
C PHE A 354 -19.89 9.01 -2.63
N ARG A 355 -20.99 9.75 -2.81
CA ARG A 355 -22.22 9.53 -2.08
C ARG A 355 -23.33 9.20 -3.04
N THR A 356 -24.13 8.20 -2.70
CA THR A 356 -25.36 7.89 -3.40
C THR A 356 -26.34 9.05 -3.24
N VAL A 357 -26.84 9.53 -4.38
CA VAL A 357 -27.79 10.64 -4.42
C VAL A 357 -29.18 10.05 -4.46
N PRO A 358 -30.10 10.46 -3.57
CA PRO A 358 -31.48 10.05 -3.65
C PRO A 358 -32.05 10.38 -5.03
N SER A 359 -32.63 9.36 -5.65
CA SER A 359 -33.20 9.40 -6.98
C SER A 359 -34.41 10.35 -7.05
N SER A 360 -34.16 11.65 -7.19
CA SER A 360 -35.21 12.63 -7.50
C SER A 360 -35.82 12.28 -8.86
N ARG A 361 -37.14 12.45 -9.00
CA ARG A 361 -37.85 12.12 -10.26
C ARG A 361 -37.22 12.79 -11.49
N SER A 362 -36.71 14.02 -11.35
CA SER A 362 -36.03 14.74 -12.44
C SER A 362 -34.73 14.07 -12.85
N LEU A 363 -33.94 13.61 -11.87
CA LEU A 363 -32.65 12.96 -12.11
C LEU A 363 -32.85 11.56 -12.72
N VAL A 364 -33.85 10.82 -12.23
CA VAL A 364 -34.25 9.53 -12.82
C VAL A 364 -34.65 9.72 -14.28
N ALA A 365 -35.50 10.71 -14.58
CA ALA A 365 -35.92 11.00 -15.96
C ALA A 365 -34.76 11.43 -16.87
N GLU A 366 -33.72 12.07 -16.32
CA GLU A 366 -32.50 12.40 -17.07
C GLU A 366 -31.70 11.14 -17.41
N ILE A 367 -31.49 10.25 -16.43
CA ILE A 367 -30.75 8.99 -16.60
C ILE A 367 -31.54 7.97 -17.45
N GLU A 368 -32.87 7.97 -17.37
CA GLU A 368 -33.76 7.14 -18.20
C GLU A 368 -33.49 7.26 -19.69
N LYS A 369 -33.04 8.43 -20.15
CA LYS A 369 -32.69 8.66 -21.55
C LYS A 369 -31.50 7.82 -22.02
N PHE A 370 -30.61 7.44 -21.11
CA PHE A 370 -29.38 6.72 -21.41
C PHE A 370 -29.42 5.26 -20.97
N ALA A 371 -30.41 4.90 -20.14
CA ALA A 371 -30.54 3.54 -19.64
C ALA A 371 -30.77 2.55 -20.79
N GLY A 372 -29.97 1.48 -20.82
CA GLY A 372 -29.99 0.50 -21.91
C GLY A 372 -29.39 0.98 -23.24
N ALA A 373 -28.97 2.25 -23.37
CA ALA A 373 -28.21 2.69 -24.52
C ALA A 373 -26.81 2.05 -24.52
N THR A 374 -26.22 1.83 -25.70
CA THR A 374 -24.86 1.27 -25.79
C THR A 374 -23.81 2.21 -25.22
N PHE A 375 -24.01 3.53 -25.36
CA PHE A 375 -23.11 4.57 -24.89
C PHE A 375 -23.89 5.78 -24.41
N VAL A 376 -23.32 6.52 -23.45
CA VAL A 376 -23.82 7.84 -23.05
C VAL A 376 -23.19 8.86 -24.01
N PRO A 377 -23.97 9.75 -24.66
CA PRO A 377 -23.41 10.68 -25.63
C PRO A 377 -22.30 11.58 -25.04
N PRO A 378 -21.24 11.90 -25.81
CA PRO A 378 -20.07 12.66 -25.32
C PRO A 378 -20.33 14.08 -24.83
N LEU A 379 -21.55 14.61 -24.98
CA LEU A 379 -21.95 15.95 -24.53
C LEU A 379 -22.78 15.94 -23.25
N GLU A 380 -23.27 14.78 -22.80
CA GLU A 380 -24.15 14.67 -21.63
C GLU A 380 -23.44 14.73 -20.28
N ASN A 381 -24.04 15.32 -19.25
CA ASN A 381 -23.34 15.51 -17.96
C ASN A 381 -23.05 14.21 -17.18
N TRP A 382 -23.40 13.05 -17.71
CA TRP A 382 -23.30 11.75 -17.05
C TRP A 382 -22.35 10.81 -17.77
N ILE A 383 -21.72 9.93 -16.99
CA ILE A 383 -20.86 8.86 -17.46
C ILE A 383 -21.31 7.58 -16.80
N ARG A 384 -21.40 6.49 -17.59
CA ARG A 384 -21.68 5.15 -17.08
C ARG A 384 -20.39 4.58 -16.48
N ALA A 385 -20.34 4.44 -15.16
CA ALA A 385 -19.20 3.86 -14.44
C ALA A 385 -19.24 2.33 -14.38
N ARG A 386 -20.45 1.74 -14.46
CA ARG A 386 -20.65 0.28 -14.42
C ARG A 386 -21.60 -0.18 -15.51
N GLY A 387 -21.25 -1.29 -16.16
CA GLY A 387 -22.00 -1.88 -17.27
C GLY A 387 -23.35 -2.48 -16.86
N ILE A 388 -24.17 -2.76 -17.89
CA ILE A 388 -25.57 -3.21 -17.79
C ILE A 388 -25.72 -4.48 -16.93
N ASP A 389 -24.77 -5.42 -17.04
CA ASP A 389 -24.85 -6.74 -16.40
C ASP A 389 -24.79 -6.71 -14.86
N ARG A 390 -24.34 -5.60 -14.27
CA ARG A 390 -24.08 -5.47 -12.81
C ARG A 390 -24.86 -4.32 -12.16
N GLY A 391 -25.92 -3.85 -12.81
CA GLY A 391 -26.62 -2.63 -12.44
C GLY A 391 -25.90 -1.40 -13.00
N GLU A 392 -26.64 -0.58 -13.75
CA GLU A 392 -26.08 0.62 -14.35
C GLU A 392 -25.86 1.69 -13.27
N VAL A 393 -24.60 2.10 -13.14
CA VAL A 393 -24.21 3.17 -12.23
C VAL A 393 -23.76 4.37 -13.04
N TYR A 394 -24.29 5.54 -12.68
CA TYR A 394 -24.01 6.80 -13.36
C TYR A 394 -23.32 7.79 -12.41
N VAL A 395 -22.31 8.47 -12.95
CA VAL A 395 -21.51 9.47 -12.24
C VAL A 395 -21.49 10.73 -13.07
N ARG A 396 -21.49 11.89 -12.41
CA ARG A 396 -21.27 13.15 -13.13
C ARG A 396 -19.94 13.13 -13.87
N ARG A 397 -19.95 13.65 -15.10
CA ARG A 397 -18.77 13.73 -15.97
C ARG A 397 -17.62 14.44 -15.27
N SER A 398 -17.89 15.61 -14.68
CA SER A 398 -16.89 16.41 -13.93
C SER A 398 -16.16 15.56 -12.89
N ASP A 399 -16.92 14.71 -12.19
CA ASP A 399 -16.46 13.95 -11.04
C ASP A 399 -15.64 12.72 -11.49
N ALA A 400 -16.13 12.03 -12.50
CA ALA A 400 -15.42 10.96 -13.19
C ALA A 400 -14.10 11.45 -13.81
N GLN A 401 -14.10 12.63 -14.43
CA GLN A 401 -12.91 13.22 -15.05
C GLN A 401 -11.88 13.68 -14.02
N LYS A 402 -12.31 14.23 -12.86
CA LYS A 402 -11.43 14.49 -11.70
C LYS A 402 -10.75 13.20 -11.21
N LEU A 403 -11.51 12.12 -11.09
CA LEU A 403 -10.99 10.82 -10.66
C LEU A 403 -9.95 10.27 -11.66
N ALA A 404 -10.27 10.27 -12.95
CA ALA A 404 -9.35 9.84 -14.00
C ALA A 404 -8.07 10.68 -14.00
N ARG A 405 -8.19 12.00 -13.81
CA ARG A 405 -7.03 12.89 -13.70
C ARG A 405 -6.16 12.57 -12.49
N ALA A 406 -6.75 12.29 -11.34
CA ALA A 406 -6.00 11.87 -10.14
C ALA A 406 -5.16 10.61 -10.41
N LEU A 407 -5.72 9.61 -11.08
CA LEU A 407 -4.96 8.41 -11.48
C LEU A 407 -3.83 8.73 -12.48
N LEU A 408 -4.10 9.58 -13.46
CA LEU A 408 -3.12 10.01 -14.46
C LEU A 408 -2.01 10.90 -13.89
N MET A 409 -2.21 11.49 -12.71
CA MET A 409 -1.22 12.31 -12.03
C MET A 409 -0.44 11.56 -10.94
N LEU A 410 -0.88 10.34 -10.59
CA LEU A 410 -0.18 9.52 -9.60
C LEU A 410 1.26 9.24 -10.05
N ASP A 411 2.23 9.60 -9.22
CA ASP A 411 3.62 9.20 -9.38
C ASP A 411 3.73 7.71 -9.03
N TRP A 412 4.01 6.86 -10.02
CA TRP A 412 4.10 5.42 -9.81
C TRP A 412 5.46 4.97 -9.27
N HIS A 413 5.46 3.89 -8.48
CA HIS A 413 6.67 3.19 -8.05
C HIS A 413 6.83 1.86 -8.82
N PRO A 414 8.05 1.41 -9.14
CA PRO A 414 8.29 0.13 -9.85
C PRO A 414 7.77 -1.11 -9.11
N GLN A 415 7.49 -1.01 -7.82
CA GLN A 415 6.92 -2.09 -7.01
C GLN A 415 5.40 -1.97 -6.82
N GLY A 416 4.76 -1.02 -7.51
CA GLY A 416 3.36 -0.68 -7.30
C GLY A 416 3.11 -0.05 -5.93
N TYR A 417 1.84 0.04 -5.57
CA TYR A 417 1.36 0.56 -4.29
C TYR A 417 0.42 -0.42 -3.60
N VAL A 418 0.34 -0.29 -2.28
CA VAL A 418 -0.75 -0.88 -1.50
C VAL A 418 -1.92 0.10 -1.59
N LEU A 419 -3.01 -0.32 -2.21
CA LEU A 419 -4.18 0.54 -2.46
C LEU A 419 -5.45 -0.25 -2.20
N ALA A 420 -6.27 0.23 -1.27
CA ALA A 420 -7.53 -0.44 -0.94
C ALA A 420 -8.57 -0.26 -2.04
N GLY A 421 -9.29 -1.33 -2.34
CA GLY A 421 -10.40 -1.30 -3.30
C GLY A 421 -9.95 -1.26 -4.76
N ALA A 422 -8.66 -1.36 -5.05
CA ALA A 422 -8.10 -1.34 -6.39
C ALA A 422 -8.45 -2.58 -7.24
N ARG A 423 -8.80 -3.69 -6.59
CA ARG A 423 -9.19 -4.98 -7.21
C ARG A 423 -10.66 -5.31 -7.04
N ASP A 424 -11.40 -4.47 -6.32
CA ASP A 424 -12.81 -4.68 -6.11
C ASP A 424 -13.59 -4.01 -7.25
N ASP A 425 -13.93 -4.81 -8.27
CA ASP A 425 -14.77 -4.39 -9.39
C ASP A 425 -16.19 -3.96 -8.93
N GLN A 426 -16.56 -4.23 -7.68
CA GLN A 426 -17.81 -3.75 -7.09
C GLN A 426 -17.70 -2.31 -6.58
N GLN A 427 -16.50 -1.73 -6.52
CA GLN A 427 -16.31 -0.32 -6.24
C GLN A 427 -16.47 0.48 -7.53
N MET A 428 -17.37 1.46 -7.52
CA MET A 428 -17.69 2.27 -8.69
C MET A 428 -16.46 3.04 -9.18
N ALA A 429 -15.70 3.65 -8.28
CA ALA A 429 -14.51 4.44 -8.62
C ALA A 429 -13.46 3.58 -9.34
N THR A 430 -13.17 2.40 -8.81
CA THR A 430 -12.23 1.44 -9.40
C THR A 430 -12.74 0.89 -10.73
N ALA A 431 -14.01 0.53 -10.82
CA ALA A 431 -14.61 0.06 -12.07
C ALA A 431 -14.44 1.11 -13.19
N LEU A 432 -14.77 2.38 -12.90
CA LEU A 432 -14.59 3.50 -13.83
C LEU A 432 -13.12 3.69 -14.23
N LEU A 433 -12.21 3.73 -13.26
CA LEU A 433 -10.78 3.96 -13.51
C LEU A 433 -10.11 2.83 -14.28
N THR A 434 -10.68 1.62 -14.24
CA THR A 434 -10.12 0.44 -14.91
C THR A 434 -10.82 0.10 -16.22
N MET A 435 -11.81 0.89 -16.66
CA MET A 435 -12.56 0.68 -17.91
C MET A 435 -11.66 0.55 -19.15
N ALA A 436 -10.53 1.27 -19.18
CA ALA A 436 -9.57 1.27 -20.28
C ALA A 436 -8.48 0.18 -20.16
N ALA A 437 -8.45 -0.60 -19.08
CA ALA A 437 -7.44 -1.64 -18.88
C ALA A 437 -7.58 -2.85 -19.84
N PRO A 438 -8.79 -3.39 -20.13
CA PRO A 438 -8.93 -4.58 -20.97
C PRO A 438 -8.43 -4.42 -22.41
N SER A 439 -8.44 -3.19 -22.94
CA SER A 439 -7.95 -2.86 -24.28
C SER A 439 -6.44 -2.63 -24.33
N ALA A 440 -5.76 -2.51 -23.19
CA ALA A 440 -4.34 -2.16 -23.17
C ALA A 440 -3.46 -3.19 -23.91
N PRO A 441 -3.60 -4.52 -23.73
CA PRO A 441 -2.78 -5.50 -24.46
C PRO A 441 -2.92 -5.43 -25.99
N PRO A 442 -4.12 -5.50 -26.58
CA PRO A 442 -4.25 -5.40 -28.04
C PRO A 442 -3.84 -4.01 -28.55
N PHE A 443 -4.10 -2.94 -27.79
CA PHE A 443 -3.67 -1.60 -28.17
C PHE A 443 -2.14 -1.49 -28.20
N MET A 444 -1.44 -1.98 -27.17
CA MET A 444 0.02 -2.07 -27.12
C MET A 444 0.61 -2.84 -28.30
N LEU A 445 0.01 -3.99 -28.65
CA LEU A 445 0.47 -4.80 -29.77
C LEU A 445 0.40 -4.02 -31.09
N ARG A 446 -0.72 -3.33 -31.36
CA ARG A 446 -0.90 -2.53 -32.58
C ARG A 446 0.06 -1.34 -32.65
N VAL A 447 0.20 -0.60 -31.56
CA VAL A 447 1.13 0.55 -31.51
C VAL A 447 2.58 0.07 -31.67
N ARG A 448 2.93 -1.09 -31.11
CA ARG A 448 4.24 -1.73 -31.30
C ARG A 448 4.51 -2.09 -32.76
N GLU A 449 3.53 -2.67 -33.46
CA GLU A 449 3.64 -3.03 -34.89
C GLU A 449 3.87 -1.78 -35.76
N ALA A 450 3.20 -0.68 -35.44
CA ALA A 450 3.31 0.58 -36.19
C ALA A 450 4.39 1.55 -35.67
N ALA A 451 5.24 1.15 -34.71
CA ALA A 451 6.19 2.04 -34.05
C ALA A 451 7.17 2.72 -35.03
N ALA A 452 7.37 2.17 -36.23
CA ALA A 452 8.17 2.78 -37.29
C ALA A 452 7.56 4.07 -37.86
N ASP A 453 6.24 4.21 -37.81
CA ASP A 453 5.49 5.29 -38.45
C ASP A 453 5.26 6.49 -37.52
N PHE A 454 5.61 6.37 -36.24
CA PHE A 454 5.43 7.43 -35.23
C PHE A 454 6.46 8.57 -35.35
N GLY A 455 7.49 8.41 -36.19
CA GLY A 455 8.53 9.41 -36.39
C GLY A 455 9.52 9.55 -35.23
N TRP A 456 9.59 8.56 -34.34
CA TRP A 456 10.53 8.52 -33.22
C TRP A 456 11.97 8.25 -33.67
N ALA A 457 12.93 8.64 -32.84
CA ALA A 457 14.33 8.26 -33.07
C ALA A 457 14.49 6.74 -33.01
N ALA A 458 15.48 6.19 -33.72
CA ALA A 458 15.70 4.74 -33.78
C ALA A 458 15.96 4.10 -32.40
N SER A 459 16.62 4.83 -31.49
CA SER A 459 16.87 4.42 -30.11
C SER A 459 15.58 4.36 -29.28
N GLU A 460 14.75 5.39 -29.36
CA GLU A 460 13.45 5.48 -28.68
C GLU A 460 12.51 4.38 -29.15
N ARG A 461 12.42 4.18 -30.47
CA ARG A 461 11.62 3.12 -31.08
C ARG A 461 12.06 1.73 -30.61
N SER A 462 13.37 1.46 -30.60
CA SER A 462 13.90 0.18 -30.11
C SER A 462 13.60 -0.04 -28.63
N GLY A 463 13.77 1.01 -27.81
CA GLY A 463 13.42 0.99 -26.39
C GLY A 463 11.94 0.73 -26.16
N PHE A 464 11.06 1.40 -26.92
CA PHE A 464 9.61 1.24 -26.87
C PHE A 464 9.17 -0.18 -27.22
N VAL A 465 9.64 -0.70 -28.37
CA VAL A 465 9.30 -2.06 -28.84
C VAL A 465 9.75 -3.12 -27.83
N LYS A 466 10.95 -2.93 -27.23
CA LYS A 466 11.46 -3.80 -26.17
C LYS A 466 10.59 -3.73 -24.92
N ALA A 467 10.27 -2.53 -24.44
CA ALA A 467 9.48 -2.34 -23.23
C ALA A 467 8.06 -2.93 -23.34
N ILE A 468 7.36 -2.70 -24.46
CA ILE A 468 6.08 -3.37 -24.72
C ILE A 468 6.24 -4.89 -24.79
N GLY A 469 7.31 -5.38 -25.42
CA GLY A 469 7.61 -6.81 -25.47
C GLY A 469 7.72 -7.44 -24.07
N GLU A 470 8.30 -6.73 -23.11
CA GLU A 470 8.39 -7.20 -21.72
C GLU A 470 7.05 -7.12 -20.97
N VAL A 471 6.27 -6.05 -21.17
CA VAL A 471 4.92 -5.92 -20.58
C VAL A 471 3.99 -7.01 -21.10
N LEU A 472 3.97 -7.28 -22.40
CA LEU A 472 3.12 -8.32 -22.99
C LEU A 472 3.49 -9.74 -22.52
N LYS A 473 4.76 -9.99 -22.17
CA LYS A 473 5.20 -11.26 -21.58
C LYS A 473 4.82 -11.41 -20.12
N ARG A 474 4.75 -10.30 -19.38
CA ARG A 474 4.52 -10.24 -17.93
C ARG A 474 3.59 -9.07 -17.58
N PRO A 475 2.31 -9.13 -17.95
CA PRO A 475 1.37 -8.03 -17.77
C PRO A 475 1.15 -7.65 -16.30
N GLU A 476 1.40 -8.58 -15.37
CA GLU A 476 1.32 -8.39 -13.92
C GLU A 476 2.58 -7.76 -13.29
N SER A 477 3.65 -7.56 -14.07
CA SER A 477 4.91 -7.03 -13.56
C SER A 477 4.84 -5.50 -13.41
N SER A 478 4.63 -5.02 -12.18
CA SER A 478 4.63 -3.57 -11.87
C SER A 478 5.90 -2.86 -12.35
N LYS A 479 7.05 -3.56 -12.33
CA LYS A 479 8.32 -3.01 -12.84
C LYS A 479 8.30 -2.81 -14.36
N ALA A 480 7.79 -3.79 -15.11
CA ALA A 480 7.71 -3.68 -16.57
C ALA A 480 6.72 -2.59 -16.98
N LEU A 481 5.57 -2.51 -16.29
CA LEU A 481 4.57 -1.45 -16.50
C LEU A 481 5.17 -0.07 -16.21
N PHE A 482 5.89 0.09 -15.10
CA PHE A 482 6.57 1.34 -14.73
C PHE A 482 7.66 1.75 -15.73
N GLU A 483 8.47 0.81 -16.22
CA GLU A 483 9.49 1.10 -17.23
C GLU A 483 8.86 1.59 -18.54
N LEU A 484 7.73 0.98 -18.95
CA LEU A 484 6.97 1.42 -20.11
C LEU A 484 6.33 2.81 -19.87
N ASP A 485 5.72 3.05 -18.71
CA ASP A 485 5.12 4.36 -18.37
C ASP A 485 6.16 5.48 -18.45
N ASN A 486 7.33 5.30 -17.85
CA ASN A 486 8.41 6.30 -17.92
C ASN A 486 8.91 6.55 -19.34
N LEU A 487 8.94 5.52 -20.19
CA LEU A 487 9.33 5.67 -21.58
C LEU A 487 8.27 6.46 -22.35
N LEU A 488 6.99 6.12 -22.17
CA LEU A 488 5.87 6.83 -22.79
C LEU A 488 5.79 8.29 -22.37
N LEU A 489 6.05 8.61 -21.09
CA LEU A 489 6.11 9.99 -20.60
C LEU A 489 7.22 10.82 -21.26
N ARG A 490 8.22 10.21 -21.91
CA ARG A 490 9.23 10.94 -22.72
C ARG A 490 8.78 11.16 -24.16
N LEU A 491 7.83 10.36 -24.64
CA LEU A 491 7.30 10.41 -26.01
C LEU A 491 5.99 11.21 -26.13
N GLN A 492 5.48 11.72 -25.00
CA GLN A 492 4.23 12.48 -24.94
C GLN A 492 4.36 13.88 -25.56
N HIS A 493 3.23 14.58 -25.72
CA HIS A 493 3.21 15.96 -26.20
C HIS A 493 3.92 16.90 -25.22
N GLU A 494 4.58 17.95 -25.72
CA GLU A 494 5.24 18.96 -24.88
C GLU A 494 4.26 19.67 -23.93
N ASN A 495 3.05 19.97 -24.42
CA ASN A 495 1.98 20.48 -23.59
C ASN A 495 1.32 19.35 -22.78
N THR A 496 1.57 19.34 -21.47
CA THR A 496 1.04 18.34 -20.53
C THR A 496 -0.48 18.33 -20.45
N LEU A 497 -1.15 19.46 -20.70
CA LEU A 497 -2.62 19.55 -20.69
C LEU A 497 -3.23 18.70 -21.81
N VAL A 498 -2.62 18.68 -23.00
CA VAL A 498 -3.03 17.81 -24.12
C VAL A 498 -3.01 16.34 -23.68
N ASN A 499 -1.92 15.91 -23.04
CA ASN A 499 -1.77 14.52 -22.60
C ASN A 499 -2.83 14.17 -21.53
N GLN A 500 -3.09 15.09 -20.59
CA GLN A 500 -4.10 14.90 -19.56
C GLN A 500 -5.52 14.85 -20.13
N MET A 501 -5.89 15.76 -21.05
CA MET A 501 -7.21 15.77 -21.69
C MET A 501 -7.48 14.46 -22.45
N VAL A 502 -6.51 14.02 -23.26
CA VAL A 502 -6.62 12.75 -23.99
C VAL A 502 -6.71 11.57 -23.02
N GLY A 503 -5.88 11.54 -21.98
CA GLY A 503 -5.91 10.45 -21.00
C GLY A 503 -7.23 10.39 -20.22
N VAL A 504 -7.75 11.54 -19.80
CA VAL A 504 -9.03 11.66 -19.09
C VAL A 504 -10.17 11.14 -19.96
N LEU A 505 -10.24 11.56 -21.24
CA LEU A 505 -11.24 11.06 -22.18
C LEU A 505 -11.07 9.56 -22.44
N THR A 506 -9.84 9.06 -22.49
CA THR A 506 -9.56 7.63 -22.71
C THR A 506 -10.14 6.77 -21.59
N ILE A 507 -10.06 7.23 -20.33
CA ILE A 507 -10.60 6.50 -19.17
C ILE A 507 -12.12 6.67 -19.08
N THR A 508 -12.61 7.90 -19.27
CA THR A 508 -13.99 8.26 -18.90
C THR A 508 -14.98 8.20 -20.06
N ASN A 509 -14.53 8.19 -21.32
CA ASN A 509 -15.40 8.17 -22.49
C ASN A 509 -15.15 6.94 -23.36
N GLN A 510 -16.06 5.97 -23.26
CA GLN A 510 -15.96 4.70 -23.98
C GLN A 510 -15.99 4.86 -25.50
N GLU A 511 -16.72 5.84 -26.04
CA GLU A 511 -16.78 6.10 -27.48
C GLU A 511 -15.44 6.64 -27.99
N PHE A 512 -14.86 7.62 -27.29
CA PHE A 512 -13.53 8.15 -27.58
C PHE A 512 -12.46 7.06 -27.55
N HIS A 513 -12.43 6.28 -26.47
CA HIS A 513 -11.51 5.15 -26.33
C HIS A 513 -11.69 4.12 -27.45
N SER A 514 -12.94 3.78 -27.80
CA SER A 514 -13.25 2.85 -28.89
C SER A 514 -12.83 3.40 -30.26
N LEU A 515 -12.98 4.70 -30.48
CA LEU A 515 -12.52 5.38 -31.68
C LEU A 515 -11.00 5.31 -31.80
N LEU A 516 -10.26 5.61 -30.73
CA LEU A 516 -8.80 5.51 -30.72
C LEU A 516 -8.34 4.08 -30.97
N TYR A 517 -8.95 3.11 -30.29
CA TYR A 517 -8.65 1.70 -30.52
C TYR A 517 -8.93 1.30 -31.98
N ARG A 518 -10.08 1.67 -32.55
CA ARG A 518 -10.40 1.39 -33.96
C ARG A 518 -9.44 2.05 -34.93
N SER A 519 -8.98 3.27 -34.64
CA SER A 519 -7.98 3.96 -35.46
C SER A 519 -6.66 3.19 -35.55
N THR A 520 -6.37 2.33 -34.56
CA THR A 520 -5.16 1.49 -34.58
C THR A 520 -5.20 0.40 -35.66
N HIS A 521 -6.37 0.07 -36.19
CA HIS A 521 -6.49 -0.82 -37.35
C HIS A 521 -6.14 -0.15 -38.68
N HIS A 522 -6.11 1.19 -38.70
CA HIS A 522 -5.85 2.01 -39.89
C HIS A 522 -4.73 3.03 -39.62
N LEU A 523 -3.66 2.61 -38.95
CA LEU A 523 -2.60 3.51 -38.47
C LEU A 523 -1.92 4.31 -39.58
N ALA A 524 -1.58 3.69 -40.71
CA ALA A 524 -0.93 4.39 -41.81
C ALA A 524 -1.72 5.61 -42.30
N MET A 525 -3.05 5.52 -42.34
CA MET A 525 -3.93 6.65 -42.69
C MET A 525 -4.14 7.59 -41.51
N SER A 526 -4.35 7.04 -40.32
CA SER A 526 -4.70 7.81 -39.12
C SER A 526 -3.53 8.67 -38.63
N LEU A 527 -2.29 8.22 -38.79
CA LEU A 527 -1.08 8.96 -38.37
C LEU A 527 -0.85 10.25 -39.16
N GLN A 528 -1.41 10.35 -40.37
CA GLN A 528 -1.38 11.57 -41.18
C GLN A 528 -2.43 12.60 -40.72
N SER A 529 -3.42 12.17 -39.94
CA SER A 529 -4.46 13.05 -39.43
C SER A 529 -3.97 13.90 -38.25
N GLN A 530 -4.55 15.09 -38.14
CA GLN A 530 -4.34 16.00 -37.02
C GLN A 530 -5.66 16.12 -36.25
N THR A 531 -5.54 16.14 -34.93
CA THR A 531 -6.64 16.38 -33.99
C THR A 531 -6.55 17.84 -33.55
N GLU A 532 -7.66 18.56 -33.66
CA GLU A 532 -7.76 19.94 -33.20
C GLU A 532 -8.18 19.91 -31.72
N ILE A 533 -7.35 20.50 -30.86
CA ILE A 533 -7.57 20.55 -29.41
C ILE A 533 -7.68 22.00 -28.99
N ASP A 534 -8.85 22.40 -28.51
CA ASP A 534 -9.05 23.69 -27.89
C ASP A 534 -8.88 23.55 -26.37
N THR A 535 -7.73 23.99 -25.88
CA THR A 535 -7.39 23.92 -24.45
C THR A 535 -8.17 24.91 -23.58
N THR A 536 -8.92 25.84 -24.19
CA THR A 536 -9.73 26.83 -23.47
C THR A 536 -11.13 26.31 -23.21
N SER A 537 -11.77 25.73 -24.24
CA SER A 537 -13.11 25.15 -24.12
C SER A 537 -13.10 23.69 -23.68
N GLY A 538 -11.93 23.04 -23.65
CA GLY A 538 -11.82 21.62 -23.33
C GLY A 538 -12.29 20.70 -24.46
N ARG A 539 -12.43 21.22 -25.70
CA ARG A 539 -12.96 20.48 -26.84
C ARG A 539 -11.87 19.81 -27.65
N LEU A 540 -12.02 18.50 -27.87
CA LEU A 540 -11.24 17.71 -28.80
C LEU A 540 -12.05 17.38 -30.05
N LYS A 541 -11.57 17.80 -31.22
CA LYS A 541 -12.15 17.42 -32.52
C LYS A 541 -11.23 16.42 -33.21
N ILE A 542 -11.70 15.19 -33.35
CA ILE A 542 -10.96 14.10 -33.98
C ILE A 542 -11.65 13.63 -35.25
N LYS A 543 -10.85 13.35 -36.29
CA LYS A 543 -11.36 12.79 -37.54
C LYS A 543 -11.49 11.28 -37.40
N GLY A 544 -12.70 10.75 -37.54
CA GLY A 544 -12.94 9.31 -37.60
C GLY A 544 -12.52 8.68 -38.92
N ALA A 545 -12.63 7.35 -39.02
CA ALA A 545 -12.23 6.55 -40.20
C ALA A 545 -12.93 6.95 -41.52
N PHE A 546 -14.06 7.67 -41.45
CA PHE A 546 -14.84 8.14 -42.60
C PHE A 546 -14.77 9.66 -42.79
N ASN A 547 -13.74 10.33 -42.28
CA ASN A 547 -13.61 11.80 -42.24
C ASN A 547 -14.76 12.51 -41.48
N VAL A 548 -15.60 11.78 -40.76
CA VAL A 548 -16.59 12.37 -39.85
C VAL A 548 -15.85 12.96 -38.67
N LEU A 549 -16.04 14.26 -38.44
CA LEU A 549 -15.45 14.97 -37.32
C LEU A 549 -16.31 14.73 -36.08
N GLN A 550 -15.74 14.10 -35.07
CA GLN A 550 -16.36 13.88 -33.77
C GLN A 550 -15.78 14.85 -32.75
N THR A 551 -16.63 15.38 -31.88
CA THR A 551 -16.23 16.32 -30.82
C THR A 551 -16.43 15.69 -29.46
N PHE A 552 -15.41 15.79 -28.61
CA PHE A 552 -15.39 15.30 -27.24
C PHE A 552 -15.07 16.45 -26.30
N GLU A 553 -15.64 16.43 -25.09
CA GLU A 553 -15.50 17.52 -24.12
C GLU A 553 -14.86 17.04 -22.81
N VAL A 554 -13.88 17.81 -22.34
CA VAL A 554 -13.29 17.70 -21.01
C VAL A 554 -13.71 18.91 -20.20
N ASP A 555 -14.23 18.67 -19.00
CA ASP A 555 -14.52 19.71 -18.03
C ASP A 555 -13.21 20.40 -17.64
N MET A 556 -13.10 21.69 -17.94
CA MET A 556 -11.87 22.45 -17.69
C MET A 556 -11.68 22.81 -16.21
N ASP A 557 -12.74 22.76 -15.40
CA ASP A 557 -12.67 23.06 -13.96
C ASP A 557 -11.88 21.99 -13.19
N ILE A 558 -11.62 20.84 -13.81
CA ILE A 558 -10.80 19.80 -13.20
C ILE A 558 -9.31 20.16 -13.20
N PHE A 559 -8.87 21.18 -13.95
CA PHE A 559 -7.47 21.60 -14.04
C PHE A 559 -7.19 22.84 -13.17
N PRO A 560 -6.08 22.90 -12.42
CA PRO A 560 -5.80 23.98 -11.48
C PRO A 560 -5.43 25.30 -12.16
N THR A 561 -4.96 25.25 -13.41
CA THR A 561 -4.51 26.44 -14.12
C THR A 561 -5.74 27.15 -14.68
N SER A 562 -5.98 28.38 -14.23
CA SER A 562 -7.07 29.18 -14.78
C SER A 562 -6.90 29.31 -16.29
N PRO A 563 -7.96 29.04 -17.10
CA PRO A 563 -7.90 29.17 -18.55
C PRO A 563 -7.47 30.59 -18.98
N ALA A 564 -7.68 31.60 -18.13
CA ALA A 564 -7.24 32.97 -18.37
C ALA A 564 -5.71 33.12 -18.53
N THR A 565 -4.92 32.25 -17.89
CA THR A 565 -3.45 32.29 -17.98
C THR A 565 -2.88 31.58 -19.19
N MET A 566 -3.62 30.67 -19.83
CA MET A 566 -3.08 29.83 -20.91
C MET A 566 -3.12 30.49 -22.29
N GLY A 567 -3.89 31.57 -22.46
CA GLY A 567 -4.17 32.14 -23.78
C GLY A 567 -5.02 31.17 -24.63
N SER A 568 -5.89 31.71 -25.48
CA SER A 568 -6.70 30.86 -26.35
C SER A 568 -5.82 30.16 -27.38
N GLN A 569 -5.52 28.88 -27.18
CA GLN A 569 -4.66 28.11 -28.07
C GLN A 569 -5.41 26.89 -28.62
N VAL A 570 -5.81 26.99 -29.89
CA VAL A 570 -6.24 25.83 -30.67
C VAL A 570 -4.98 25.14 -31.20
N LEU A 571 -4.74 23.92 -30.73
CA LEU A 571 -3.57 23.12 -31.06
C LEU A 571 -3.92 22.05 -32.09
N ASN A 572 -3.11 21.94 -33.14
CA ASN A 572 -3.18 20.82 -34.07
C ASN A 572 -2.17 19.75 -33.66
N VAL A 573 -2.67 18.68 -33.06
CA VAL A 573 -1.85 17.61 -32.49
C VAL A 573 -1.86 16.40 -33.43
N ARG A 574 -0.67 15.83 -33.69
CA ARG A 574 -0.55 14.62 -34.51
C ARG A 574 -1.27 13.45 -33.84
N HIS A 575 -1.98 12.65 -34.60
CA HIS A 575 -2.70 11.47 -34.07
C HIS A 575 -1.79 10.49 -33.34
N ALA A 576 -0.53 10.36 -33.78
CA ALA A 576 0.50 9.57 -33.09
C ALA A 576 0.62 9.94 -31.61
N THR A 577 0.62 11.23 -31.29
CA THR A 577 0.74 11.74 -29.93
C THR A 577 -0.52 11.47 -29.11
N ILE A 578 -1.70 11.53 -29.73
CA ILE A 578 -2.97 11.14 -29.11
C ILE A 578 -2.94 9.67 -28.71
N LEU A 579 -2.44 8.79 -29.59
CA LEU A 579 -2.32 7.36 -29.30
C LEU A 579 -1.33 7.08 -28.16
N VAL A 580 -0.22 7.83 -28.04
CA VAL A 580 0.71 7.72 -26.92
C VAL A 580 0.03 8.10 -25.60
N ALA A 581 -0.66 9.24 -25.55
CA ALA A 581 -1.36 9.69 -24.35
C ALA A 581 -2.48 8.72 -23.93
N ALA A 582 -3.23 8.18 -24.90
CA ALA A 582 -4.23 7.16 -24.64
C ALA A 582 -3.62 5.85 -24.14
N LEU A 583 -2.47 5.45 -24.69
CA LEU A 583 -1.76 4.26 -24.23
C LEU A 583 -1.25 4.42 -22.79
N ILE A 584 -0.79 5.61 -22.39
CA ILE A 584 -0.46 5.91 -20.97
C ILE A 584 -1.68 5.71 -20.08
N ALA A 585 -2.84 6.21 -20.49
CA ALA A 585 -4.07 6.08 -19.71
C ALA A 585 -4.53 4.62 -19.55
N CYS A 586 -4.50 3.84 -20.63
CA CYS A 586 -4.73 2.40 -20.60
C CYS A 586 -3.72 1.69 -19.68
N LEU A 587 -2.43 2.04 -19.79
CA LEU A 587 -1.37 1.44 -18.98
C LEU A 587 -1.56 1.74 -17.49
N ARG A 588 -1.88 2.99 -17.11
CA ARG A 588 -2.13 3.37 -15.72
C ARG A 588 -3.40 2.73 -15.16
N SER A 589 -4.40 2.48 -16.00
CA SER A 589 -5.58 1.67 -15.65
C SER A 589 -5.18 0.22 -15.32
N VAL A 590 -4.26 -0.37 -16.10
CA VAL A 590 -3.68 -1.70 -15.78
C VAL A 590 -2.85 -1.65 -14.50
N MET A 591 -2.02 -0.63 -14.32
CA MET A 591 -1.19 -0.47 -13.11
C MET A 591 -2.06 -0.43 -11.84
N LEU A 592 -3.20 0.27 -11.90
CA LEU A 592 -4.19 0.27 -10.82
C LEU A 592 -4.68 -1.14 -10.47
N GLN A 593 -5.05 -1.96 -11.46
CA GLN A 593 -5.47 -3.35 -11.23
C GLN A 593 -4.36 -4.22 -10.63
N THR A 594 -3.09 -3.88 -10.91
CA THR A 594 -1.93 -4.61 -10.34
C THR A 594 -1.56 -4.20 -8.92
N CYS A 595 -2.19 -3.15 -8.36
CA CYS A 595 -1.96 -2.75 -6.97
C CYS A 595 -2.23 -3.89 -5.97
N ILE A 596 -1.60 -3.78 -4.80
CA ILE A 596 -1.70 -4.76 -3.73
C ILE A 596 -2.86 -4.37 -2.81
N GLU A 597 -3.78 -5.30 -2.57
CA GLU A 597 -4.85 -5.08 -1.60
C GLU A 597 -4.31 -5.16 -0.16
N PRO A 598 -4.67 -4.20 0.71
CA PRO A 598 -4.22 -4.15 2.10
C PRO A 598 -4.92 -5.18 3.00
N ASP A 599 -5.92 -5.93 2.55
CA ASP A 599 -6.71 -6.84 3.40
C ASP A 599 -5.83 -7.81 4.20
N ALA A 600 -4.79 -8.36 3.58
CA ALA A 600 -3.84 -9.22 4.27
C ALA A 600 -3.07 -8.52 5.40
N ILE A 601 -2.78 -7.22 5.23
CA ILE A 601 -2.15 -6.36 6.23
C ILE A 601 -3.18 -6.03 7.33
N ARG A 602 -4.42 -5.73 6.94
CA ARG A 602 -5.53 -5.42 7.87
C ARG A 602 -5.85 -6.58 8.78
N GLU A 603 -6.06 -7.76 8.20
CA GLU A 603 -6.31 -9.00 8.93
C GLU A 603 -5.19 -9.32 9.94
N LEU A 604 -3.94 -8.99 9.59
CA LEU A 604 -2.80 -9.21 10.47
C LEU A 604 -2.82 -8.32 11.72
N PHE A 605 -3.33 -7.09 11.61
CA PHE A 605 -3.29 -6.07 12.67
C PHE A 605 -4.67 -5.72 13.23
N HIS A 606 -5.70 -6.50 12.93
CA HIS A 606 -7.04 -6.30 13.48
C HIS A 606 -7.03 -6.60 15.01
N GLU A 607 -7.50 -5.64 15.82
CA GLU A 607 -7.90 -5.75 17.24
C GLU A 607 -6.83 -5.79 18.37
N GLU A 608 -5.53 -5.59 18.13
CA GLU A 608 -4.54 -5.69 19.22
C GLU A 608 -3.54 -4.52 19.30
N ASP A 609 -3.45 -3.91 20.49
CA ASP A 609 -2.57 -2.76 20.75
C ASP A 609 -1.09 -3.14 20.92
N GLU A 610 -0.78 -4.39 21.28
CA GLU A 610 0.58 -4.81 21.63
C GLU A 610 1.06 -6.05 20.85
N VAL A 611 2.08 -5.84 20.01
CA VAL A 611 2.70 -6.90 19.21
C VAL A 611 4.14 -7.13 19.66
N PHE A 612 4.53 -8.39 19.83
CA PHE A 612 5.89 -8.76 20.23
C PHE A 612 6.62 -9.47 19.08
N LEU A 613 7.86 -9.06 18.82
CA LEU A 613 8.75 -9.77 17.89
C LEU A 613 9.62 -10.78 18.60
N VAL A 614 9.61 -12.01 18.09
CA VAL A 614 10.29 -13.16 18.70
C VAL A 614 11.76 -13.25 18.29
N GLN A 615 12.56 -13.81 19.19
CA GLN A 615 13.92 -14.25 18.90
C GLN A 615 13.99 -15.29 17.76
#